data_AF-A0A7J3KCJ5-F1
#
_entry.id   AF-A0A7J3KCJ5-F1
#
_cell.length_a   1.000
_cell.length_b   1.000
_cell.length_c   1.000
_cell.angle_alpha   90.00
_cell.angle_beta   90.00
_cell.angle_gamma   90.00
#
_symmetry.space_group_name_H-M   'P 1'
#
loop_
_entity.id
_entity.type
_entity.pdbx_description
1 polymer ?
#
loop_
_entity_poly.entity_id
_entity_poly.type
_entity_poly.pdbx_seq_one_letter_code
_entity_poly.pdbx_strand_id
1 'polypeptide(L)'
;MEALRDHIHLVDYLSIHYYFGNAQRYGNDVEFSDEQYLNLLFDVQHLEYQIQQAAFIVDFFSEGRKDIGIAVDEWGVWHPQATVESGLYQQNTLRDAILAASVLNLFIRFSRKVWMANIAQAVNVLQSICLTKGEKTILTPTYHIFNIYQPHMGNIALKADVESPIIREPTEKDYVARQRFQRRLKSLKALDVAVSISRDESNLVITVVNQSLDEDLDVKVTLSGNREFQGGSFAIVNAVDVRAYNDFDFPDNVRVREESLEAARGKEFTFRSERHSVSRLSLKLGG
;
A
#
# COMPACT_ATOMS: atom_id res chain seq x y z
N MET A 1 -15.09 22.89 3.10
CA MET A 1 -16.34 22.40 3.74
C MET A 1 -17.27 23.53 4.20
N GLU A 2 -16.80 24.74 4.51
CA GLU A 2 -17.71 25.84 4.92
C GLU A 2 -18.81 26.15 3.91
N ALA A 3 -18.49 26.19 2.61
CA ALA A 3 -19.48 26.39 1.55
C ALA A 3 -20.52 25.25 1.43
N LEU A 4 -20.26 24.08 2.03
CA LEU A 4 -21.15 22.92 2.02
C LEU A 4 -21.89 22.73 3.36
N ARG A 5 -21.72 23.65 4.33
CA ARG A 5 -22.21 23.49 5.71
C ARG A 5 -23.70 23.17 5.78
N ASP A 6 -24.52 23.85 4.99
CA ASP A 6 -25.98 23.68 4.98
C ASP A 6 -26.44 22.56 4.02
N HIS A 7 -25.51 22.03 3.22
CA HIS A 7 -25.76 20.98 2.23
C HIS A 7 -25.10 19.63 2.61
N ILE A 8 -24.56 19.50 3.82
CA ILE A 8 -23.82 18.31 4.23
C ILE A 8 -24.65 17.01 4.19
N HIS A 9 -25.97 17.14 4.32
CA HIS A 9 -26.92 16.03 4.20
C HIS A 9 -26.96 15.43 2.78
N LEU A 10 -26.53 16.17 1.76
CA LEU A 10 -26.41 15.74 0.36
C LEU A 10 -25.05 15.08 0.05
N VAL A 11 -24.13 15.05 1.01
CA VAL A 11 -22.76 14.55 0.81
C VAL A 11 -22.63 13.17 1.44
N ASP A 12 -22.10 12.21 0.69
CA ASP A 12 -21.76 10.86 1.16
C ASP A 12 -20.24 10.67 1.29
N TYR A 13 -19.48 11.31 0.41
CA TYR A 13 -18.02 11.22 0.36
C TYR A 13 -17.40 12.60 0.13
N LEU A 14 -16.23 12.81 0.75
CA LEU A 14 -15.30 13.87 0.36
C LEU A 14 -14.13 13.24 -0.38
N SER A 15 -13.87 13.67 -1.62
CA SER A 15 -12.70 13.20 -2.37
C SER A 15 -11.42 13.92 -1.94
N ILE A 16 -10.30 13.19 -1.96
CA ILE A 16 -8.95 13.73 -1.89
C ILE A 16 -8.07 13.05 -2.93
N HIS A 17 -7.19 13.82 -3.58
CA HIS A 17 -6.30 13.32 -4.62
C HIS A 17 -4.85 13.43 -4.12
N TYR A 18 -4.06 12.37 -4.25
CA TYR A 18 -2.65 12.37 -3.84
C TYR A 18 -1.75 11.57 -4.76
N TYR A 19 -0.91 12.27 -5.52
CA TYR A 19 0.12 11.67 -6.35
C TYR A 19 1.49 11.76 -5.72
N PHE A 20 2.22 10.65 -5.78
CA PHE A 20 3.65 10.62 -5.47
C PHE A 20 4.42 11.10 -6.70
N GLY A 21 4.44 12.42 -6.94
CA GLY A 21 5.05 13.03 -8.12
C GLY A 21 6.13 14.05 -7.76
N ASN A 22 7.40 13.63 -7.78
CA ASN A 22 8.55 14.52 -7.59
C ASN A 22 9.81 13.88 -8.20
N ALA A 23 10.18 14.30 -9.42
CA ALA A 23 11.30 13.73 -10.17
C ALA A 23 12.62 13.75 -9.39
N GLN A 24 12.91 14.86 -8.72
CA GLN A 24 14.17 15.03 -8.00
C GLN A 24 14.26 14.10 -6.79
N ARG A 25 13.14 13.89 -6.09
CA ARG A 25 13.08 13.11 -4.86
C ARG A 25 12.86 11.61 -5.09
N TYR A 26 12.12 11.23 -6.14
CA TYR A 26 11.68 9.85 -6.39
C TYR A 26 12.28 9.21 -7.64
N GLY A 27 12.96 9.99 -8.49
CA GLY A 27 13.60 9.49 -9.71
C GLY A 27 12.63 9.23 -10.86
N ASN A 28 13.10 8.45 -11.84
CA ASN A 28 12.33 8.03 -13.01
C ASN A 28 11.51 6.77 -12.71
N ASP A 29 10.69 6.35 -13.67
CA ASP A 29 9.90 5.11 -13.62
C ASP A 29 10.74 3.83 -13.52
N VAL A 30 11.86 3.73 -14.26
CA VAL A 30 12.78 2.57 -14.23
C VAL A 30 14.12 2.90 -13.58
N GLU A 31 14.71 4.05 -13.95
CA GLU A 31 16.05 4.43 -13.51
C GLU A 31 16.00 5.34 -12.29
N PHE A 32 16.17 4.75 -11.10
CA PHE A 32 16.18 5.47 -9.83
C PHE A 32 17.25 4.93 -8.89
N SER A 33 17.71 5.75 -7.94
CA SER A 33 18.65 5.34 -6.89
C SER A 33 17.94 4.68 -5.71
N ASP A 34 18.71 3.98 -4.88
CA ASP A 34 18.21 3.40 -3.63
C ASP A 34 17.68 4.46 -2.66
N GLU A 35 18.31 5.64 -2.63
CA GLU A 35 17.81 6.78 -1.87
C GLU A 35 16.43 7.24 -2.38
N GLN A 36 16.24 7.30 -3.69
CA GLN A 36 14.96 7.68 -4.30
C GLN A 36 13.85 6.66 -4.02
N TYR A 37 14.19 5.36 -4.02
CA TYR A 37 13.30 4.29 -3.57
C TYR A 37 12.84 4.51 -2.11
N LEU A 38 13.79 4.70 -1.19
CA LEU A 38 13.48 4.91 0.23
C LEU A 38 12.70 6.22 0.46
N ASN A 39 13.03 7.28 -0.27
CA ASN A 39 12.33 8.56 -0.20
C ASN A 39 10.87 8.46 -0.63
N LEU A 40 10.57 7.64 -1.65
CA LEU A 40 9.21 7.40 -2.14
C LEU A 40 8.37 6.70 -1.07
N LEU A 41 8.88 5.61 -0.48
CA LEU A 41 8.18 4.87 0.58
C LEU A 41 8.05 5.70 1.87
N PHE A 42 9.08 6.47 2.22
CA PHE A 42 9.02 7.40 3.35
C PHE A 42 7.89 8.43 3.20
N ASP A 43 7.50 8.78 1.97
CA ASP A 43 6.47 9.79 1.71
C ASP A 43 5.03 9.29 1.95
N VAL A 44 4.80 7.98 2.12
CA VAL A 44 3.46 7.44 2.45
C VAL A 44 2.89 8.08 3.71
N GLN A 45 3.74 8.49 4.66
CA GLN A 45 3.30 9.19 5.87
C GLN A 45 2.67 10.57 5.58
N HIS A 46 2.90 11.17 4.40
CA HIS A 46 2.23 12.41 3.97
C HIS A 46 0.81 12.15 3.51
N LEU A 47 0.57 11.07 2.79
CA LEU A 47 -0.80 10.61 2.50
C LEU A 47 -1.55 10.30 3.79
N GLU A 48 -0.92 9.60 4.75
CA GLU A 48 -1.50 9.35 6.09
C GLU A 48 -1.96 10.66 6.73
N TYR A 49 -1.12 11.70 6.69
CA TYR A 49 -1.46 13.00 7.24
C TYR A 49 -2.61 13.68 6.52
N GLN A 50 -2.63 13.66 5.19
CA GLN A 50 -3.73 14.26 4.43
C GLN A 50 -5.07 13.56 4.72
N ILE A 51 -5.08 12.23 4.83
CA ILE A 51 -6.26 11.46 5.24
C ILE A 51 -6.71 11.89 6.64
N GLN A 52 -5.78 12.02 7.59
CA GLN A 52 -6.10 12.48 8.95
C GLN A 52 -6.69 13.89 8.96
N GLN A 53 -6.14 14.82 8.18
CA GLN A 53 -6.67 16.18 8.09
C GLN A 53 -8.05 16.20 7.44
N ALA A 54 -8.24 15.46 6.34
CA ALA A 54 -9.54 15.33 5.69
C ALA A 54 -10.58 14.73 6.63
N ALA A 55 -10.23 13.66 7.36
CA ALA A 55 -11.11 13.04 8.35
C ALA A 55 -11.49 14.02 9.46
N PHE A 56 -10.52 14.78 9.99
CA PHE A 56 -10.78 15.77 11.02
C PHE A 56 -11.74 16.87 10.54
N ILE A 57 -11.52 17.39 9.34
CA ILE A 57 -12.40 18.41 8.74
C ILE A 57 -13.80 17.83 8.51
N VAL A 58 -13.90 16.63 7.92
CA VAL A 58 -15.19 15.96 7.69
C VAL A 58 -15.94 15.78 9.01
N ASP A 59 -15.27 15.23 10.03
CA ASP A 59 -15.89 14.97 11.33
C ASP A 59 -16.37 16.25 11.99
N PHE A 60 -15.55 17.31 12.00
CA PHE A 60 -15.95 18.61 12.55
C PHE A 60 -17.21 19.18 11.89
N PHE A 61 -17.32 19.08 10.57
CA PHE A 61 -18.49 19.59 9.88
C PHE A 61 -19.67 18.62 9.94
N SER A 62 -19.49 17.31 9.99
CA SER A 62 -20.58 16.32 9.92
C SER A 62 -21.05 15.81 11.29
N GLU A 63 -20.41 16.24 12.38
CA GLU A 63 -20.72 15.85 13.76
C GLU A 63 -22.21 16.00 14.08
N GLY A 64 -22.78 14.93 14.67
CA GLY A 64 -24.20 14.87 15.05
C GLY A 64 -25.20 14.84 13.89
N ARG A 65 -24.73 14.80 12.64
CA ARG A 65 -25.59 14.85 11.44
C ARG A 65 -25.56 13.55 10.64
N LYS A 66 -24.39 13.17 10.13
CA LYS A 66 -24.21 12.00 9.25
C LYS A 66 -22.73 11.62 9.19
N ASP A 67 -22.46 10.32 9.01
CA ASP A 67 -21.13 9.86 8.64
C ASP A 67 -20.84 10.11 7.16
N ILE A 68 -19.73 10.77 6.89
CA ILE A 68 -19.23 11.02 5.54
C ILE A 68 -17.90 10.28 5.39
N GLY A 69 -17.78 9.49 4.33
CA GLY A 69 -16.56 8.77 3.99
C GLY A 69 -15.55 9.69 3.28
N ILE A 70 -14.29 9.27 3.29
CA ILE A 70 -13.25 9.82 2.43
C ILE A 70 -13.11 8.88 1.23
N ALA A 71 -13.12 9.46 0.03
CA ALA A 71 -12.74 8.79 -1.20
C ALA A 71 -11.33 9.27 -1.58
N VAL A 72 -10.34 8.37 -1.60
CA VAL A 72 -9.03 8.66 -2.20
C VAL A 72 -9.09 8.21 -3.66
N ASP A 73 -9.90 8.91 -4.44
CA ASP A 73 -10.33 8.53 -5.80
C ASP A 73 -9.30 8.86 -6.90
N GLU A 74 -8.20 9.50 -6.54
CA GLU A 74 -7.00 9.55 -7.36
C GLU A 74 -5.74 9.43 -6.49
N TRP A 75 -5.00 8.34 -6.68
CA TRP A 75 -3.68 8.17 -6.08
C TRP A 75 -2.76 7.30 -6.92
N GLY A 76 -1.47 7.35 -6.64
CA GLY A 76 -0.46 6.52 -7.28
C GLY A 76 0.81 7.30 -7.57
N VAL A 77 1.79 6.64 -8.18
CA VAL A 77 3.03 7.29 -8.61
C VAL A 77 2.83 7.98 -9.95
N TRP A 78 3.26 9.23 -10.02
CA TRP A 78 3.34 9.98 -11.26
C TRP A 78 4.81 10.25 -11.58
N HIS A 79 5.35 9.43 -12.47
CA HIS A 79 6.75 9.50 -12.88
C HIS A 79 6.99 10.57 -13.95
N PRO A 80 8.22 11.10 -14.09
CA PRO A 80 8.55 12.13 -15.08
C PRO A 80 8.26 11.74 -16.54
N GLN A 81 8.24 10.44 -16.84
CA GLN A 81 7.95 9.86 -18.16
C GLN A 81 6.48 10.04 -18.57
N ALA A 82 5.57 10.13 -17.61
CA ALA A 82 4.15 10.35 -17.85
C ALA A 82 3.86 11.83 -18.11
N THR A 83 4.13 12.28 -19.34
CA THR A 83 3.81 13.62 -19.82
C THR A 83 2.56 13.60 -20.71
N VAL A 84 2.02 14.77 -21.05
CA VAL A 84 0.87 14.85 -21.97
C VAL A 84 1.23 14.24 -23.33
N GLU A 85 2.46 14.45 -23.80
CA GLU A 85 2.96 13.96 -25.09
C GLU A 85 3.11 12.42 -25.11
N SER A 86 3.43 11.79 -23.98
CA SER A 86 3.46 10.33 -23.87
C SER A 86 2.08 9.70 -23.65
N GLY A 87 1.02 10.52 -23.57
CA GLY A 87 -0.31 10.06 -23.15
C GLY A 87 -0.34 9.62 -21.69
N LEU A 88 0.52 10.21 -20.84
CA LEU A 88 0.74 9.85 -19.44
C LEU A 88 1.24 8.40 -19.26
N TYR A 89 1.89 7.85 -20.27
CA TYR A 89 2.50 6.52 -20.20
C TYR A 89 3.78 6.56 -19.35
N GLN A 90 3.91 5.57 -18.46
CA GLN A 90 5.11 5.29 -17.67
C GLN A 90 5.21 3.78 -17.44
N GLN A 91 6.43 3.29 -17.18
CA GLN A 91 6.62 1.91 -16.76
C GLN A 91 6.18 1.68 -15.30
N ASN A 92 6.03 0.41 -14.91
CA ASN A 92 5.65 -0.04 -13.57
C ASN A 92 6.64 -1.10 -13.06
N THR A 93 7.34 -0.77 -11.99
CA THR A 93 8.40 -1.58 -11.37
C THR A 93 7.95 -2.22 -10.06
N LEU A 94 8.75 -3.13 -9.50
CA LEU A 94 8.54 -3.66 -8.16
C LEU A 94 8.48 -2.56 -7.08
N ARG A 95 9.22 -1.46 -7.23
CA ARG A 95 9.07 -0.28 -6.35
C ARG A 95 7.63 0.25 -6.34
N ASP A 96 7.01 0.36 -7.51
CA ASP A 96 5.63 0.88 -7.62
C ASP A 96 4.64 -0.09 -6.96
N ALA A 97 4.86 -1.40 -7.11
CA ALA A 97 4.11 -2.43 -6.40
C ALA A 97 4.26 -2.32 -4.87
N ILE A 98 5.48 -2.19 -4.35
CA ILE A 98 5.74 -2.05 -2.91
C ILE A 98 5.05 -0.78 -2.36
N LEU A 99 5.12 0.33 -3.09
CA LEU A 99 4.39 1.54 -2.70
C LEU A 99 2.88 1.30 -2.68
N ALA A 100 2.31 0.68 -3.72
CA ALA A 100 0.89 0.37 -3.77
C ALA A 100 0.45 -0.49 -2.58
N ALA A 101 1.26 -1.48 -2.21
CA ALA A 101 1.01 -2.32 -1.05
C ALA A 101 1.04 -1.53 0.27
N SER A 102 2.04 -0.66 0.46
CA SER A 102 2.12 0.23 1.64
C SER A 102 0.93 1.21 1.72
N VAL A 103 0.46 1.71 0.58
CA VAL A 103 -0.72 2.60 0.52
C VAL A 103 -2.02 1.83 0.77
N LEU A 104 -2.17 0.63 0.22
CA LEU A 104 -3.32 -0.24 0.52
C LEU A 104 -3.35 -0.65 2.00
N ASN A 105 -2.19 -0.98 2.59
CA ASN A 105 -2.05 -1.21 4.02
C ASN A 105 -2.51 0.00 4.84
N LEU A 106 -2.10 1.21 4.43
CA LEU A 106 -2.57 2.45 5.03
C LEU A 106 -4.09 2.57 4.94
N PHE A 107 -4.71 2.33 3.78
CA PHE A 107 -6.17 2.38 3.63
C PHE A 107 -6.88 1.33 4.49
N ILE A 108 -6.36 0.11 4.59
CA ILE A 108 -6.93 -0.93 5.48
C ILE A 108 -6.94 -0.44 6.92
N ARG A 109 -5.83 0.14 7.40
CA ARG A 109 -5.74 0.71 8.77
C ARG A 109 -6.65 1.92 8.97
N PHE A 110 -6.96 2.67 7.92
CA PHE A 110 -7.84 3.84 7.94
C PHE A 110 -9.26 3.56 7.42
N SER A 111 -9.64 2.29 7.26
CA SER A 111 -10.90 1.87 6.62
C SER A 111 -12.16 2.37 7.33
N ARG A 112 -12.06 2.81 8.60
CA ARG A 112 -13.14 3.51 9.31
C ARG A 112 -13.55 4.82 8.62
N LYS A 113 -12.62 5.50 7.95
CA LYS A 113 -12.83 6.80 7.29
C LYS A 113 -12.57 6.76 5.80
N VAL A 114 -11.61 5.96 5.32
CA VAL A 114 -11.39 5.76 3.88
C VAL A 114 -12.31 4.63 3.41
N TRP A 115 -13.37 5.00 2.69
CA TRP A 115 -14.40 4.05 2.25
C TRP A 115 -14.24 3.66 0.78
N MET A 116 -13.51 4.47 0.01
CA MET A 116 -13.23 4.23 -1.39
C MET A 116 -11.82 4.71 -1.72
N ALA A 117 -11.12 3.99 -2.59
CA ALA A 117 -9.88 4.44 -3.17
C ALA A 117 -9.74 3.93 -4.61
N ASN A 118 -9.21 4.75 -5.49
CA ASN A 118 -9.06 4.43 -6.92
C ASN A 118 -7.65 4.83 -7.38
N ILE A 119 -6.86 3.83 -7.74
CA ILE A 119 -5.52 4.07 -8.28
C ILE A 119 -5.63 4.67 -9.68
N ALA A 120 -4.80 5.66 -9.97
CA ALA A 120 -4.76 6.35 -11.25
C ALA A 120 -3.61 5.78 -12.10
N GLN A 121 -3.85 5.18 -13.27
CA GLN A 121 -5.15 4.76 -13.82
C GLN A 121 -5.12 3.27 -14.20
N ALA A 122 -6.15 2.73 -14.85
CA ALA A 122 -6.25 1.28 -15.05
C ALA A 122 -5.32 0.72 -16.14
N VAL A 123 -5.21 1.40 -17.29
CA VAL A 123 -4.54 0.86 -18.49
C VAL A 123 -3.68 1.95 -19.14
N ASN A 124 -2.42 1.63 -19.43
CA ASN A 124 -1.43 2.47 -20.15
C ASN A 124 -1.12 3.86 -19.56
N VAL A 125 -1.76 4.27 -18.47
CA VAL A 125 -1.72 5.63 -17.92
C VAL A 125 -1.30 5.58 -16.45
N LEU A 126 -0.28 6.37 -16.09
CA LEU A 126 0.25 6.50 -14.74
C LEU A 126 0.58 5.13 -14.11
N GLN A 127 0.21 4.89 -12.85
CA GLN A 127 0.52 3.65 -12.15
C GLN A 127 -0.45 2.51 -12.54
N SER A 128 -0.42 2.15 -13.82
CA SER A 128 -1.34 1.18 -14.41
C SER A 128 -1.19 -0.24 -13.88
N ILE A 129 -2.34 -0.93 -13.76
CA ILE A 129 -2.39 -2.36 -13.45
C ILE A 129 -2.07 -3.21 -14.70
N CYS A 130 -2.31 -2.71 -15.91
CA CYS A 130 -1.89 -3.40 -17.12
C CYS A 130 -1.41 -2.44 -18.21
N LEU A 131 -0.50 -2.93 -19.05
CA LEU A 131 -0.01 -2.23 -20.23
C LEU A 131 -0.37 -3.02 -21.49
N THR A 132 -0.67 -2.31 -22.57
CA THR A 132 -1.09 -2.88 -23.85
C THR A 132 -0.30 -2.28 -25.02
N LYS A 133 0.00 -3.10 -26.02
CA LYS A 133 0.65 -2.70 -27.27
C LYS A 133 0.10 -3.53 -28.42
N GLY A 134 -0.82 -2.94 -29.19
CA GLY A 134 -1.60 -3.69 -30.18
C GLY A 134 -2.40 -4.80 -29.49
N GLU A 135 -2.25 -6.03 -29.94
CA GLU A 135 -2.92 -7.21 -29.38
C GLU A 135 -2.23 -7.77 -28.11
N LYS A 136 -1.05 -7.26 -27.74
CA LYS A 136 -0.33 -7.73 -26.55
C LYS A 136 -0.81 -7.02 -25.29
N THR A 137 -0.93 -7.77 -24.20
CA THR A 137 -1.21 -7.26 -22.85
C THR A 137 -0.22 -7.86 -21.86
N ILE A 138 0.26 -7.04 -20.93
CA ILE A 138 1.08 -7.49 -19.80
C ILE A 138 0.48 -7.00 -18.48
N LEU A 139 0.64 -7.81 -17.44
CA LEU A 139 0.23 -7.47 -16.07
C LEU A 139 1.41 -6.80 -15.39
N THR A 140 1.18 -5.66 -14.74
CA THR A 140 2.25 -4.95 -14.05
C THR A 140 2.51 -5.55 -12.66
N PRO A 141 3.68 -5.29 -12.06
CA PRO A 141 3.89 -5.55 -10.64
C PRO A 141 2.75 -5.03 -9.76
N THR A 142 2.22 -3.84 -10.06
CA THR A 142 1.08 -3.26 -9.32
C THR A 142 -0.19 -4.11 -9.45
N TYR A 143 -0.49 -4.73 -10.59
CA TYR A 143 -1.61 -5.68 -10.70
C TYR A 143 -1.47 -6.84 -9.72
N HIS A 144 -0.28 -7.40 -9.59
CA HIS A 144 -0.06 -8.53 -8.69
C HIS A 144 -0.34 -8.16 -7.23
N ILE A 145 -0.10 -6.90 -6.84
CA ILE A 145 -0.49 -6.39 -5.53
C ILE A 145 -2.01 -6.35 -5.37
N PHE A 146 -2.74 -5.75 -6.33
CA PHE A 146 -4.20 -5.77 -6.28
C PHE A 146 -4.76 -7.21 -6.23
N ASN A 147 -4.13 -8.14 -6.95
CA ASN A 147 -4.52 -9.55 -6.95
C ASN A 147 -4.37 -10.19 -5.56
N ILE A 148 -3.21 -10.05 -4.91
CA ILE A 148 -2.99 -10.66 -3.58
C ILE A 148 -3.71 -9.89 -2.45
N TYR A 149 -4.18 -8.66 -2.66
CA TYR A 149 -4.94 -7.89 -1.68
C TYR A 149 -6.45 -8.18 -1.69
N GLN A 150 -6.99 -8.83 -2.73
CA GLN A 150 -8.43 -9.17 -2.81
C GLN A 150 -9.00 -9.82 -1.53
N PRO A 151 -8.30 -10.72 -0.82
CA PRO A 151 -8.82 -11.35 0.39
C PRO A 151 -9.14 -10.40 1.54
N HIS A 152 -8.67 -9.14 1.51
CA HIS A 152 -9.07 -8.11 2.48
C HIS A 152 -10.48 -7.55 2.22
N MET A 153 -11.02 -7.69 1.01
CA MET A 153 -12.29 -7.08 0.62
C MET A 153 -13.45 -7.70 1.41
N GLY A 154 -14.23 -6.85 2.09
CA GLY A 154 -15.38 -7.28 2.91
C GLY A 154 -15.03 -7.73 4.34
N ASN A 155 -13.74 -7.84 4.67
CA ASN A 155 -13.25 -8.17 6.00
C ASN A 155 -13.31 -6.97 6.97
N ILE A 156 -13.13 -7.27 8.25
CA ILE A 156 -12.99 -6.30 9.33
C ILE A 156 -11.49 -6.06 9.54
N ALA A 157 -11.03 -4.81 9.40
CA ALA A 157 -9.63 -4.46 9.68
C ALA A 157 -9.32 -4.62 11.18
N LEU A 158 -8.16 -5.20 11.49
CA LEU A 158 -7.66 -5.36 12.85
C LEU A 158 -6.46 -4.46 13.11
N LYS A 159 -6.33 -4.02 14.36
CA LYS A 159 -5.10 -3.39 14.82
C LYS A 159 -4.02 -4.47 15.00
N ALA A 160 -2.84 -4.22 14.45
CA ALA A 160 -1.65 -5.02 14.70
C ALA A 160 -0.57 -4.15 15.36
N ASP A 161 0.10 -4.68 16.36
CA ASP A 161 1.29 -4.06 16.95
C ASP A 161 2.53 -4.65 16.25
N VAL A 162 3.35 -3.78 15.65
CA VAL A 162 4.44 -4.17 14.75
C VAL A 162 5.77 -3.59 15.24
N GLU A 163 6.64 -4.50 15.67
CA GLU A 163 8.06 -4.23 15.92
C GLU A 163 8.86 -4.53 14.65
N SER A 164 9.71 -3.59 14.26
CA SER A 164 10.48 -3.70 13.02
C SER A 164 11.72 -2.81 13.10
N PRO A 165 12.84 -3.23 12.47
CA PRO A 165 14.00 -2.38 12.26
C PRO A 165 13.62 -1.06 11.56
N ILE A 166 14.38 -0.02 11.86
CA ILE A 166 14.31 1.27 11.15
C ILE A 166 15.31 1.23 10.01
N ILE A 167 14.85 1.55 8.79
CA ILE A 167 15.67 1.54 7.57
C ILE A 167 15.97 2.95 7.04
N ARG A 168 15.27 3.97 7.54
CA ARG A 168 15.57 5.39 7.23
C ARG A 168 15.04 6.30 8.33
N GLU A 169 15.90 7.19 8.80
CA GLU A 169 15.52 8.29 9.71
C GLU A 169 15.07 9.54 8.94
N PRO A 170 14.20 10.39 9.50
CA PRO A 170 13.94 11.72 8.95
C PRO A 170 15.20 12.59 8.95
N THR A 171 15.39 13.35 7.88
CA THR A 171 16.52 14.29 7.73
C THR A 171 16.03 15.73 7.74
N GLU A 172 16.93 16.71 7.93
CA GLU A 172 16.57 18.13 7.84
C GLU A 172 15.91 18.50 6.50
N LYS A 173 16.38 17.91 5.39
CA LYS A 173 15.81 18.11 4.05
C LYS A 173 14.34 17.70 3.99
N ASP A 174 13.93 16.68 4.73
CA ASP A 174 12.54 16.22 4.78
C ASP A 174 11.62 17.25 5.44
N TYR A 175 12.12 17.96 6.46
CA TYR A 175 11.38 19.04 7.11
C TYR A 175 11.34 20.31 6.25
N VAL A 176 12.45 20.67 5.60
CA VAL A 176 12.52 21.85 4.73
C VAL A 176 11.60 21.72 3.51
N ALA A 177 11.56 20.55 2.86
CA ALA A 177 10.68 20.31 1.72
C ALA A 177 9.18 20.45 2.05
N ARG A 178 8.84 20.45 3.36
CA ARG A 178 7.46 20.31 3.85
C ARG A 178 7.12 21.34 4.94
N GLN A 179 7.80 22.50 4.96
CA GLN A 179 7.67 23.57 5.98
C GLN A 179 6.23 24.00 6.33
N ARG A 180 5.25 23.75 5.46
CA ARG A 180 3.83 24.03 5.73
C ARG A 180 3.19 23.10 6.76
N PHE A 181 3.83 21.97 7.08
CA PHE A 181 3.31 20.96 7.99
C PHE A 181 4.18 20.90 9.26
N GLN A 182 3.75 21.59 10.32
CA GLN A 182 4.41 21.52 11.63
C GLN A 182 4.09 20.18 12.32
N ARG A 183 4.66 19.08 11.83
CA ARG A 183 4.56 17.77 12.52
C ARG A 183 5.90 17.07 12.58
N ARG A 184 6.03 16.20 13.58
CA ARG A 184 7.15 15.26 13.70
C ARG A 184 6.98 14.13 12.67
N LEU A 185 8.00 13.93 11.84
CA LEU A 185 8.06 12.81 10.90
C LEU A 185 8.41 11.53 11.64
N LYS A 186 7.87 10.40 11.18
CA LYS A 186 8.18 9.06 11.69
C LYS A 186 9.32 8.46 10.86
N SER A 187 10.20 7.68 11.48
CA SER A 187 11.20 6.88 10.78
C SER A 187 10.52 5.81 9.91
N LEU A 188 11.12 5.47 8.76
CA LEU A 188 10.67 4.38 7.92
C LEU A 188 11.11 3.06 8.54
N LYS A 189 10.15 2.19 8.81
CA LYS A 189 10.39 0.82 9.27
C LYS A 189 10.52 -0.12 8.08
N ALA A 190 11.30 -1.19 8.24
CA ALA A 190 11.38 -2.26 7.25
C ALA A 190 10.02 -2.89 6.96
N LEU A 191 9.25 -3.22 8.00
CA LEU A 191 7.95 -3.87 7.86
C LEU A 191 6.81 -2.86 7.92
N ASP A 192 5.94 -2.89 6.90
CA ASP A 192 4.60 -2.30 6.94
C ASP A 192 3.54 -3.41 6.85
N VAL A 193 2.61 -3.43 7.80
CA VAL A 193 1.68 -4.56 7.97
C VAL A 193 0.24 -4.09 8.08
N ALA A 194 -0.66 -4.78 7.38
CA ALA A 194 -2.09 -4.67 7.60
C ALA A 194 -2.71 -6.05 7.87
N VAL A 195 -3.75 -6.06 8.70
CA VAL A 195 -4.44 -7.28 9.11
C VAL A 195 -5.93 -7.06 8.98
N SER A 196 -6.63 -8.09 8.48
CA SER A 196 -8.09 -8.13 8.51
C SER A 196 -8.58 -9.53 8.81
N ILE A 197 -9.79 -9.64 9.34
CA ILE A 197 -10.44 -10.91 9.64
C ILE A 197 -11.79 -10.99 8.93
N SER A 198 -12.15 -12.17 8.44
CA SER A 198 -13.46 -12.42 7.86
C SER A 198 -14.57 -12.18 8.90
N ARG A 199 -15.79 -11.87 8.43
CA ARG A 199 -16.94 -11.54 9.30
C ARG A 199 -17.40 -12.70 10.18
N ASP A 200 -17.15 -13.93 9.74
CA ASP A 200 -17.39 -15.16 10.50
C ASP A 200 -16.20 -15.55 11.39
N GLU A 201 -15.15 -14.71 11.41
CA GLU A 201 -13.92 -14.86 12.19
C GLU A 201 -13.13 -16.17 11.94
N SER A 202 -13.37 -16.81 10.80
CA SER A 202 -12.74 -18.08 10.44
C SER A 202 -11.43 -17.91 9.67
N ASN A 203 -11.19 -16.75 9.06
CA ASN A 203 -10.02 -16.48 8.23
C ASN A 203 -9.37 -15.14 8.60
N LEU A 204 -8.07 -15.19 8.85
CA LEU A 204 -7.21 -14.02 9.06
C LEU A 204 -6.37 -13.77 7.81
N VAL A 205 -6.35 -12.54 7.34
CA VAL A 205 -5.48 -12.10 6.24
C VAL A 205 -4.47 -11.10 6.79
N ILE A 206 -3.19 -11.38 6.56
CA ILE A 206 -2.07 -10.51 6.93
C ILE A 206 -1.30 -10.18 5.65
N THR A 207 -1.15 -8.89 5.33
CA THR A 207 -0.21 -8.42 4.31
C THR A 207 0.99 -7.79 5.00
N VAL A 208 2.18 -8.25 4.61
CA VAL A 208 3.47 -7.79 5.12
C VAL A 208 4.28 -7.26 3.94
N VAL A 209 4.61 -5.98 3.99
CA VAL A 209 5.53 -5.34 3.04
C VAL A 209 6.89 -5.27 3.71
N ASN A 210 7.89 -5.92 3.13
CA ASN A 210 9.29 -5.70 3.50
C ASN A 210 9.88 -4.63 2.57
N GLN A 211 10.04 -3.44 3.13
CA GLN A 211 10.53 -2.25 2.45
C GLN A 211 12.07 -2.20 2.38
N SER A 212 12.78 -3.11 3.06
CA SER A 212 14.25 -3.20 3.01
C SER A 212 14.74 -3.52 1.60
N LEU A 213 15.85 -2.90 1.18
CA LEU A 213 16.44 -3.13 -0.14
C LEU A 213 17.18 -4.48 -0.21
N ASP A 214 17.80 -4.89 0.88
CA ASP A 214 18.84 -5.91 0.91
C ASP A 214 18.68 -6.95 2.04
N GLU A 215 17.79 -6.72 3.00
CA GLU A 215 17.59 -7.62 4.15
C GLU A 215 16.30 -8.43 4.07
N ASP A 216 16.45 -9.76 4.10
CA ASP A 216 15.36 -10.67 4.42
C ASP A 216 15.16 -10.69 5.94
N LEU A 217 13.90 -10.75 6.40
CA LEU A 217 13.56 -10.67 7.81
C LEU A 217 12.79 -11.91 8.26
N ASP A 218 13.19 -12.52 9.37
CA ASP A 218 12.40 -13.53 10.05
C ASP A 218 11.28 -12.86 10.86
N VAL A 219 10.05 -13.01 10.41
CA VAL A 219 8.87 -12.36 11.00
C VAL A 219 8.12 -13.36 11.86
N LYS A 220 8.14 -13.12 13.16
CA LYS A 220 7.31 -13.86 14.13
C LYS A 220 5.92 -13.24 14.19
N VAL A 221 4.90 -14.07 14.00
CA VAL A 221 3.49 -13.69 14.12
C VAL A 221 2.92 -14.37 15.36
N THR A 222 2.34 -13.59 16.27
CA THR A 222 1.69 -14.09 17.48
C THR A 222 0.23 -13.63 17.51
N LEU A 223 -0.69 -14.57 17.75
CA LEU A 223 -2.11 -14.31 17.87
C LEU A 223 -2.48 -14.03 19.33
N SER A 224 -3.08 -12.87 19.58
CA SER A 224 -3.72 -12.59 20.87
C SER A 224 -5.13 -13.16 20.93
N GLY A 225 -5.57 -13.60 22.13
CA GLY A 225 -6.89 -14.17 22.36
C GLY A 225 -6.93 -15.70 22.32
N ASN A 226 -8.12 -16.27 22.18
CA ASN A 226 -8.36 -17.71 22.39
C ASN A 226 -8.27 -18.57 21.12
N ARG A 227 -8.35 -17.98 19.92
CA ARG A 227 -8.22 -18.69 18.64
C ARG A 227 -6.79 -19.12 18.36
N GLU A 228 -6.63 -20.09 17.48
CA GLU A 228 -5.35 -20.64 17.04
C GLU A 228 -5.29 -20.73 15.51
N PHE A 229 -4.09 -20.61 14.96
CA PHE A 229 -3.82 -20.87 13.56
C PHE A 229 -3.96 -22.37 13.26
N GLN A 230 -4.55 -22.69 12.12
CA GLN A 230 -4.76 -24.07 11.64
C GLN A 230 -4.09 -24.35 10.29
N GLY A 231 -3.10 -23.54 9.94
CA GLY A 231 -2.46 -23.51 8.63
C GLY A 231 -3.06 -22.45 7.72
N GLY A 232 -2.48 -22.31 6.53
CA GLY A 232 -2.93 -21.31 5.58
C GLY A 232 -2.20 -21.39 4.24
N SER A 233 -2.33 -20.32 3.48
CA SER A 233 -1.57 -20.09 2.24
C SER A 233 -0.75 -18.82 2.35
N PHE A 234 0.35 -18.79 1.61
CA PHE A 234 1.30 -17.71 1.50
C PHE A 234 1.40 -17.32 0.02
N ALA A 235 1.39 -16.03 -0.27
CA ALA A 235 1.68 -15.52 -1.60
C ALA A 235 2.73 -14.41 -1.48
N ILE A 236 3.72 -14.38 -2.34
CA ILE A 236 4.79 -13.38 -2.35
C ILE A 236 4.97 -12.77 -3.72
N VAL A 237 5.20 -11.46 -3.76
CA VAL A 237 5.63 -10.70 -4.93
C VAL A 237 6.98 -10.07 -4.59
N ASN A 238 8.01 -10.44 -5.34
CA ASN A 238 9.35 -9.86 -5.26
C ASN A 238 10.10 -10.04 -6.59
N ALA A 239 11.34 -9.58 -6.63
CA ALA A 239 12.28 -9.79 -7.73
C ALA A 239 13.70 -9.75 -7.17
N VAL A 240 14.72 -9.74 -8.04
CA VAL A 240 16.13 -9.57 -7.62
C VAL A 240 16.44 -8.10 -7.29
N ASP A 241 15.74 -7.17 -7.94
CA ASP A 241 15.93 -5.72 -7.79
C ASP A 241 14.58 -5.00 -7.80
N VAL A 242 14.45 -3.92 -7.02
CA VAL A 242 13.27 -3.05 -6.95
C VAL A 242 12.93 -2.37 -8.30
N ARG A 243 13.88 -2.32 -9.23
CA ARG A 243 13.74 -1.80 -10.60
C ARG A 243 13.20 -2.84 -11.57
N ALA A 244 13.02 -4.10 -11.16
CA ALA A 244 12.45 -5.13 -12.03
C ALA A 244 11.02 -4.75 -12.45
N TYR A 245 10.70 -4.97 -13.73
CA TYR A 245 9.39 -4.73 -14.33
C TYR A 245 9.06 -5.80 -15.37
N ASN A 246 7.79 -5.85 -15.74
CA ASN A 246 7.29 -6.69 -16.83
C ASN A 246 7.20 -5.85 -18.11
N ASP A 247 7.57 -6.43 -19.24
CA ASP A 247 7.40 -5.81 -20.56
C ASP A 247 6.88 -6.82 -21.59
N PHE A 248 6.70 -6.38 -22.84
CA PHE A 248 6.09 -7.19 -23.90
C PHE A 248 6.96 -8.33 -24.43
N ASP A 249 8.23 -8.38 -24.04
CA ASP A 249 9.19 -9.44 -24.36
C ASP A 249 9.43 -10.36 -23.15
N PHE A 250 9.38 -9.81 -21.94
CA PHE A 250 9.51 -10.50 -20.65
C PHE A 250 8.31 -10.16 -19.72
N PRO A 251 7.13 -10.75 -19.97
CA PRO A 251 5.89 -10.37 -19.28
C PRO A 251 5.79 -10.86 -17.83
N ASP A 252 6.68 -11.76 -17.40
CA ASP A 252 6.61 -12.47 -16.11
C ASP A 252 7.88 -12.32 -15.24
N ASN A 253 8.66 -11.25 -15.44
CA ASN A 253 9.85 -10.95 -14.63
C ASN A 253 9.52 -10.73 -13.14
N VAL A 254 8.35 -10.16 -12.87
CA VAL A 254 7.77 -9.96 -11.53
C VAL A 254 6.39 -10.60 -11.53
N ARG A 255 6.17 -11.58 -10.66
CA ARG A 255 4.91 -12.33 -10.58
C ARG A 255 4.64 -12.77 -9.14
N VAL A 256 3.42 -13.24 -8.91
CA VAL A 256 3.07 -13.89 -7.65
C VAL A 256 3.69 -15.29 -7.60
N ARG A 257 4.32 -15.63 -6.47
CA ARG A 257 4.65 -17.02 -6.09
C ARG A 257 3.74 -17.43 -4.95
N GLU A 258 3.07 -18.58 -5.07
CA GLU A 258 2.20 -19.12 -4.04
C GLU A 258 2.80 -20.36 -3.38
N GLU A 259 2.66 -20.45 -2.06
CA GLU A 259 3.20 -21.53 -1.25
C GLU A 259 2.19 -21.91 -0.13
N SER A 260 2.24 -23.17 0.31
CA SER A 260 1.49 -23.61 1.49
C SER A 260 2.18 -23.16 2.76
N LEU A 261 1.42 -22.65 3.74
CA LEU A 261 1.97 -22.25 5.04
C LEU A 261 1.51 -23.21 6.14
N GLU A 262 2.01 -24.45 6.08
CA GLU A 262 1.63 -25.51 7.02
C GLU A 262 2.16 -25.27 8.45
N ALA A 263 3.26 -24.51 8.57
CA ALA A 263 3.89 -24.17 9.85
C ALA A 263 3.05 -23.19 10.69
N ALA A 264 2.05 -22.52 10.11
CA ALA A 264 1.18 -21.61 10.84
C ALA A 264 0.15 -22.38 11.70
N ARG A 265 0.61 -22.96 12.81
CA ARG A 265 -0.24 -23.69 13.77
C ARG A 265 -0.08 -23.16 15.19
N GLY A 266 -1.14 -23.27 15.99
CA GLY A 266 -1.13 -22.83 17.39
C GLY A 266 -1.23 -21.31 17.51
N LYS A 267 -0.52 -20.73 18.49
CA LYS A 267 -0.60 -19.28 18.80
C LYS A 267 0.44 -18.43 18.10
N GLU A 268 1.52 -19.06 17.63
CA GLU A 268 2.63 -18.35 17.02
C GLU A 268 3.28 -19.18 15.93
N PHE A 269 3.84 -18.50 14.94
CA PHE A 269 4.72 -19.09 13.95
C PHE A 269 5.67 -18.02 13.43
N THR A 270 6.74 -18.46 12.77
CA THR A 270 7.68 -17.56 12.09
C THR A 270 7.68 -17.90 10.61
N PHE A 271 7.76 -16.86 9.78
CA PHE A 271 8.02 -17.01 8.34
C PHE A 271 9.11 -16.03 7.91
N ARG A 272 9.78 -16.32 6.79
CA ARG A 272 10.78 -15.44 6.22
C ARG A 272 10.13 -14.46 5.25
N SER A 273 10.21 -13.18 5.55
CA SER A 273 9.81 -12.09 4.66
C SER A 273 11.03 -11.68 3.82
N GLU A 274 11.04 -12.05 2.55
CA GLU A 274 12.16 -11.71 1.65
C GLU A 274 12.29 -10.18 1.53
N ARG A 275 13.51 -9.69 1.27
CA ARG A 275 13.78 -8.28 0.99
C ARG A 275 12.89 -7.75 -0.15
N HIS A 276 12.63 -6.44 -0.15
CA HIS A 276 11.85 -5.73 -1.16
C HIS A 276 10.63 -6.52 -1.68
N SER A 277 9.81 -7.02 -0.76
CA SER A 277 8.73 -7.95 -1.09
C SER A 277 7.40 -7.53 -0.50
N VAL A 278 6.34 -8.09 -1.07
CA VAL A 278 4.98 -8.03 -0.52
C VAL A 278 4.49 -9.45 -0.35
N SER A 279 4.19 -9.82 0.90
CA SER A 279 3.71 -11.14 1.29
C SER A 279 2.27 -11.08 1.80
N ARG A 280 1.39 -11.95 1.31
CA ARG A 280 0.03 -12.14 1.81
C ARG A 280 -0.10 -13.53 2.44
N LEU A 281 -0.40 -13.56 3.74
CA LEU A 281 -0.77 -14.76 4.47
C LEU A 281 -2.29 -14.82 4.58
N SER A 282 -2.89 -15.94 4.21
CA SER A 282 -4.31 -16.23 4.47
C SER A 282 -4.40 -17.47 5.35
N LEU A 283 -4.75 -17.23 6.60
CA LEU A 283 -4.64 -18.17 7.72
C LEU A 283 -6.03 -18.59 8.18
N LYS A 284 -6.23 -19.90 8.29
CA LYS A 284 -7.43 -20.45 8.92
C LYS A 284 -7.29 -20.34 10.43
N LEU A 285 -8.35 -19.89 11.08
CA LEU A 285 -8.45 -19.85 12.53
C LEU A 285 -9.41 -20.94 13.01
N GLY A 286 -9.11 -21.51 14.17
CA GLY A 286 -10.07 -22.31 14.92
C GLY A 286 -9.75 -22.35 16.40
N GLY A 287 -10.49 -23.18 17.14
CA GLY A 287 -10.60 -23.06 18.60
C GLY A 287 -11.86 -22.32 18.95
#